data_AF-A0A6V7IT69-F1
#
_entry.id   AF-A0A6V7IT69-F1
#
_cell.length_a   1.000
_cell.length_b   1.000
_cell.length_c   1.000
_cell.angle_alpha   90.00
_cell.angle_beta   90.00
_cell.angle_gamma   90.00
#
_symmetry.space_group_name_H-M   'P 1'
#
loop_
_entity.id
_entity.type
_entity.pdbx_description
1 polymer ?
#
loop_
_entity_poly.entity_id
_entity_poly.type
_entity_poly.pdbx_seq_one_letter_code
_entity_poly.pdbx_strand_id
1 'polypeptide(L)' 'DCIGIKNMKQTAGLVSRKDIRTDRDADVIALMRKAGAIPICTTNVSELAMWWETGNNVYGTTRNPYNT' A
#
# COMPACT_ATOMS: atom_id res chain seq x y z
N ASP A 1 -0.87 -0.33 -0.49
CA ASP A 1 -0.78 0.13 0.91
C ASP A 1 -1.76 -0.56 1.89
N CYS A 2 -2.81 -1.26 1.43
CA CYS A 2 -3.75 -1.94 2.33
C CYS A 2 -3.23 -3.30 2.87
N ILE A 3 -2.25 -3.89 2.20
CA ILE A 3 -1.65 -5.18 2.56
C ILE A 3 -0.39 -4.90 3.38
N GLY A 4 -0.35 -5.42 4.61
CA GLY A 4 0.80 -5.24 5.52
C GLY A 4 2.02 -6.03 5.07
N ILE A 5 3.16 -5.35 4.98
CA ILE A 5 4.48 -5.95 4.78
C ILE A 5 5.32 -5.55 5.99
N LYS A 6 5.99 -6.52 6.62
CA LYS A 6 6.81 -6.31 7.80
C LYS A 6 7.85 -5.21 7.53
N ASN A 7 7.96 -4.27 8.48
CA ASN A 7 8.84 -3.11 8.46
C ASN A 7 8.56 -2.07 7.35
N MET A 8 7.49 -2.23 6.55
CA MET A 8 7.05 -1.22 5.59
C MET A 8 5.90 -0.39 6.17
N LYS A 9 5.66 0.79 5.57
CA LYS A 9 4.50 1.62 5.91
C LYS A 9 3.22 0.96 5.43
N GLN A 10 2.17 1.04 6.26
CA GLN A 10 0.83 0.57 5.93
C GLN A 10 -0.17 1.66 6.32
N THR A 11 -0.31 2.66 5.46
CA THR A 11 -1.12 3.85 5.74
C THR A 11 -2.56 3.69 5.26
N ALA A 12 -2.80 2.81 4.28
CA ALA A 12 -4.08 2.67 3.57
C ALA A 12 -4.66 4.01 3.06
N GLY A 13 -3.79 4.99 2.75
CA GLY A 13 -4.20 6.33 2.34
C GLY A 13 -4.80 7.20 3.46
N LEU A 14 -4.82 6.74 4.71
CA LEU A 14 -5.33 7.50 5.86
C LEU A 14 -4.25 8.40 6.46
N VAL A 15 -4.56 9.68 6.63
CA VAL A 15 -3.64 10.67 7.26
C VAL A 15 -3.29 10.27 8.69
N SER A 16 -4.25 9.74 9.45
CA SER A 16 -4.03 9.26 10.82
C SER A 16 -3.06 8.08 10.90
N ARG A 17 -2.82 7.37 9.80
CA ARG A 17 -1.97 6.18 9.70
C ARG A 17 -0.67 6.42 8.93
N LYS A 18 -0.36 7.67 8.55
CA LYS A 18 0.77 8.01 7.65
C LYS A 18 2.16 7.52 8.11
N ASP A 19 2.32 7.34 9.43
CA ASP A 19 3.57 6.90 10.07
C ASP A 19 3.49 5.48 10.64
N ILE A 20 2.37 4.78 10.45
CA ILE A 20 2.20 3.41 10.91
C ILE A 20 3.03 2.46 10.04
N ARG A 21 3.83 1.63 10.71
CA ARG A 21 4.55 0.51 10.11
C ARG A 21 4.01 -0.80 10.68
N THR A 22 3.94 -1.82 9.85
CA THR A 22 3.43 -3.13 10.27
C THR A 22 4.58 -4.01 10.75
N ASP A 23 4.43 -4.66 11.90
CA ASP A 23 5.46 -5.56 12.46
C ASP A 23 5.38 -7.00 11.91
N ARG A 24 4.30 -7.30 11.18
CA ARG A 24 4.02 -8.61 10.59
C ARG A 24 3.70 -8.50 9.11
N ASP A 25 4.12 -9.52 8.36
CA ASP A 25 3.65 -9.74 7.00
C ASP A 25 2.17 -10.19 7.04
N ALA A 26 1.38 -9.75 6.07
CA ALA A 26 0.08 -10.35 5.79
C ALA A 26 0.26 -11.77 5.25
N ASP A 27 -0.75 -12.64 5.41
CA ASP A 27 -0.65 -14.05 5.03
C ASP A 27 -0.31 -14.24 3.54
N VAL A 28 -0.86 -13.38 2.67
CA VAL A 28 -0.54 -13.37 1.23
C VAL A 28 0.93 -13.02 0.97
N ILE A 29 1.52 -12.09 1.72
CA ILE A 29 2.93 -11.72 1.60
C ILE A 29 3.82 -12.85 2.11
N ALA A 30 3.42 -13.52 3.19
CA ALA A 30 4.13 -14.69 3.70
C ALA A 30 4.17 -15.83 2.67
N LEU A 31 3.06 -16.08 1.96
CA LEU A 31 3.01 -17.06 0.86
C LEU A 31 3.88 -16.64 -0.32
N MET A 32 3.83 -15.37 -0.73
CA MET A 32 4.67 -14.82 -1.80
C MET A 32 6.17 -14.95 -1.48
N ARG A 33 6.58 -14.64 -0.24
CA ARG A 33 7.97 -14.85 0.20
C ARG A 33 8.39 -16.32 0.17
N LYS A 34 7.50 -17.24 0.59
CA LYS A 34 7.77 -18.70 0.49
C LYS A 34 7.96 -19.16 -0.96
N ALA A 35 7.28 -18.52 -1.90
CA ALA A 35 7.45 -18.77 -3.33
C ALA A 35 8.70 -18.09 -3.93
N GLY A 36 9.50 -17.36 -3.13
CA GLY A 36 10.72 -16.69 -3.57
C GLY A 36 10.53 -15.23 -4.03
N ALA A 37 9.35 -14.65 -3.87
CA ALA A 37 9.12 -13.25 -4.22
C ALA A 37 9.75 -12.29 -3.19
N ILE A 38 10.26 -11.16 -3.69
CA ILE A 38 10.90 -10.10 -2.89
C ILE A 38 10.06 -8.82 -3.01
N PRO A 39 9.41 -8.36 -1.93
CA PRO A 39 8.66 -7.10 -1.95
C PRO A 39 9.60 -5.89 -2.14
N ILE A 40 9.32 -5.05 -3.15
CA ILE A 40 10.13 -3.87 -3.48
C ILE A 40 9.52 -2.55 -2.99
N CYS A 41 8.20 -2.44 -3.04
CA CYS A 41 7.48 -1.21 -2.68
C CYS A 41 6.00 -1.51 -2.37
N THR A 42 5.35 -0.54 -1.74
CA THR A 42 3.90 -0.49 -1.60
C THR A 42 3.32 0.49 -2.59
N THR A 43 2.23 0.13 -3.26
CA THR A 43 1.55 1.00 -4.20
C THR A 43 0.56 1.94 -3.52
N ASN A 44 0.37 3.11 -4.14
CA ASN A 44 -0.68 4.06 -3.77
C ASN A 44 -2.07 3.45 -4.04
N VAL A 45 -3.04 3.78 -3.19
CA VAL A 45 -4.42 3.29 -3.24
C VAL A 45 -5.36 4.43 -2.84
N SER A 46 -6.65 4.32 -3.19
CA SER A 46 -7.66 5.19 -2.59
C SER A 46 -7.66 5.05 -1.07
N GLU A 47 -8.07 6.10 -0.36
CA GLU A 47 -8.23 6.04 1.09
C GLU A 47 -9.13 4.86 1.47
N LEU A 48 -8.61 3.95 2.28
CA LEU A 48 -9.24 2.69 2.68
C LEU A 48 -9.70 1.78 1.52
N ALA A 49 -9.16 1.98 0.31
CA ALA A 49 -9.64 1.33 -0.91
C ALA A 49 -11.13 1.59 -1.22
N MET A 50 -11.68 2.74 -0.79
CA MET A 50 -13.12 3.04 -0.90
C MET A 50 -13.54 3.72 -2.21
N TRP A 51 -12.60 4.33 -2.94
CA TRP A 51 -12.87 5.08 -4.18
C TRP A 51 -12.13 4.48 -5.38
N TRP A 52 -12.57 4.86 -6.58
CA TRP A 52 -12.04 4.34 -7.86
C TRP A 52 -10.88 5.18 -8.40
N GLU A 53 -10.80 6.43 -7.96
CA GLU A 53 -9.91 7.46 -8.49
C GLU A 53 -8.47 7.33 -7.95
N THR A 54 -8.21 6.40 -7.02
CA THR A 54 -6.89 6.19 -6.41
C THR A 54 -6.35 7.44 -5.69
N GLY A 55 -7.24 8.35 -5.29
CA GLY A 55 -6.91 9.56 -4.55
C GLY A 55 -6.87 9.34 -3.04
N ASN A 56 -5.88 9.95 -2.38
CA ASN A 56 -5.85 10.08 -0.92
C ASN A 56 -5.10 11.34 -0.47
N ASN A 57 -5.27 11.72 0.79
CA ASN A 57 -4.67 12.92 1.37
C ASN A 57 -3.21 12.74 1.85
N VAL A 58 -2.63 11.54 1.70
CA VAL A 58 -1.25 11.25 2.14
C VAL A 58 -0.25 11.40 1.01
N TYR A 59 -0.57 10.82 -0.15
CA TYR A 59 0.29 10.75 -1.34
C TYR A 59 -0.34 11.42 -2.58
N GLY A 60 -1.61 11.83 -2.50
CA GLY A 60 -2.35 12.40 -3.63
C GLY A 60 -2.93 11.33 -4.56
N THR A 61 -3.19 11.74 -5.79
CA THR A 61 -3.83 10.91 -6.82
C THR A 61 -2.81 10.37 -7.81
N THR A 62 -2.80 9.04 -7.99
CA THR A 62 -1.99 8.40 -9.04
C THR A 62 -2.54 8.76 -10.42
N ARG A 63 -1.67 9.15 -11.36
CA ARG A 63 -2.06 9.47 -12.74
C ARG A 63 -1.94 8.26 -13.66
N ASN A 64 -2.76 8.27 -14.71
CA ASN A 64 -2.72 7.25 -15.76
C ASN A 64 -1.48 7.49 -16.67
N PRO A 65 -0.59 6.50 -16.86
CA PRO A 65 0.61 6.68 -17.67
C PRO A 65 0.34 6.93 -19.16
N TYR A 66 -0.86 6.61 -19.68
CA TYR A 66 -1.20 6.82 -21.09
C TYR A 66 -1.61 8.26 -21.42
N ASN A 67 -1.96 9.07 -20.42
CA ASN A 67 -2.40 10.45 -20.61
C ASN A 67 -2.19 11.24 -19.32
N THR A 68 -1.23 12.18 -19.34
CA THR A 68 -0.68 12.83 -18.12
C THR A 68 -1.19 14.23 -17.90
#